data_AF-A0A2X2YVY2-F1
#
_entry.id   AF-A0A2X2YVY2-F1
#
_cell.length_a   1.000
_cell.length_b   1.000
_cell.length_c   1.000
_cell.angle_alpha   90.00
_cell.angle_beta   90.00
_cell.angle_gamma   90.00
#
_symmetry.space_group_name_H-M   'P 1'
#
loop_
_entity.id
_entity.type
_entity.pdbx_description
1 polymer ?
#
loop_
_entity_poly.entity_id
_entity_poly.type
_entity_poly.pdbx_seq_one_letter_code
_entity_poly.pdbx_strand_id
1 'polypeptide(L)'
;MSKTPMLMPQLLYTKIVNLPDDPQPGLIVTQPVTRVDAGKTQRVRFVLKNSAEPLKVEHLKRVIFTTIPQRDKNKVKVVFSQNLPVIIHPSGLDVNMEPWKDLQWHMRGGKLSVENKTPYVIRLEQKVKLLPSGAHADLPKAYILPGETISAHASTTLSALDKNIEMYPATRYGYKAKSFVAEIK
;
A
#
# COMPACT_ATOMS: atom_id res chain seq x y z
N MET A 1 -13.88 6.12 -13.20
CA MET A 1 -12.93 5.20 -13.87
C MET A 1 -13.49 4.88 -15.25
N SER A 2 -12.84 5.32 -16.32
CA SER A 2 -13.19 4.92 -17.68
C SER A 2 -12.94 3.42 -17.83
N LYS A 3 -14.01 2.61 -17.84
CA LYS A 3 -13.95 1.23 -18.31
C LYS A 3 -13.95 1.31 -19.82
N THR A 4 -12.77 1.39 -20.46
CA THR A 4 -12.69 1.01 -21.86
C THR A 4 -12.78 -0.52 -21.89
N PRO A 5 -13.90 -1.12 -22.34
CA PRO A 5 -14.01 -2.56 -22.38
C PRO A 5 -12.99 -3.11 -23.39
N MET A 6 -12.31 -4.20 -23.02
CA MET A 6 -11.50 -4.93 -24.00
C MET A 6 -12.42 -5.50 -25.08
N LEU A 7 -12.12 -5.13 -26.33
CA LEU A 7 -12.90 -5.51 -27.52
C LEU A 7 -12.56 -6.92 -28.04
N MET A 8 -11.55 -7.58 -27.45
CA MET A 8 -11.10 -8.92 -27.82
C MET A 8 -10.77 -9.74 -26.57
N PRO A 9 -10.88 -11.08 -26.64
CA PRO A 9 -10.48 -11.95 -25.54
C PRO A 9 -8.99 -11.82 -25.25
N GLN A 10 -8.63 -11.83 -23.97
CA GLN A 10 -7.29 -11.54 -23.50
C GLN A 10 -6.89 -12.54 -22.41
N LEU A 11 -5.63 -12.99 -22.42
CA LEU A 11 -5.06 -13.72 -21.30
C LEU A 11 -4.69 -12.73 -20.19
N LEU A 12 -5.12 -13.02 -18.97
CA LEU A 12 -4.78 -12.30 -17.74
C LEU A 12 -3.81 -13.15 -16.93
N TYR A 13 -2.62 -12.61 -16.68
CA TYR A 13 -1.65 -13.12 -15.73
C TYR A 13 -1.80 -12.41 -14.39
N THR A 14 -1.86 -13.16 -13.31
CA THR A 14 -1.91 -12.66 -11.93
C THR A 14 -0.70 -13.17 -11.17
N LYS A 15 0.05 -12.26 -10.56
CA LYS A 15 1.20 -12.57 -9.71
C LYS A 15 1.08 -11.89 -8.36
N ILE A 16 1.44 -12.60 -7.30
CA ILE A 16 1.60 -12.02 -5.96
C ILE A 16 3.08 -11.68 -5.76
N VAL A 17 3.34 -10.52 -5.18
CA VAL A 17 4.66 -10.04 -4.81
C VAL A 17 4.64 -9.75 -3.32
N ASN A 18 5.51 -10.45 -2.60
CA ASN A 18 5.77 -10.17 -1.19
C ASN A 18 6.60 -8.89 -1.07
N LEU A 19 6.38 -8.14 -0.01
CA LEU A 19 7.25 -7.02 0.32
C LEU A 19 8.53 -7.56 0.98
N PRO A 20 9.70 -6.94 0.74
CA PRO A 20 10.97 -7.39 1.34
C PRO A 20 10.93 -7.43 2.88
N ASP A 21 10.19 -6.50 3.47
CA ASP A 21 9.99 -6.21 4.88
C ASP A 21 8.70 -6.84 5.46
N ASP A 22 7.89 -7.49 4.63
CA ASP A 22 6.74 -8.29 5.04
C ASP A 22 6.64 -9.55 4.17
N PRO A 23 7.55 -10.53 4.32
CA PRO A 23 7.60 -11.71 3.46
C PRO A 23 6.52 -12.75 3.79
N GLN A 24 6.07 -12.81 5.04
CA GLN A 24 4.99 -13.70 5.52
C GLN A 24 3.76 -12.86 5.91
N PRO A 25 2.55 -13.43 5.97
CA PRO A 25 2.19 -14.76 5.53
C PRO A 25 2.22 -14.87 4.00
N GLY A 26 2.28 -16.09 3.50
CA GLY A 26 2.13 -16.35 2.07
C GLY A 26 0.69 -16.17 1.60
N LEU A 27 0.50 -15.60 0.42
CA LEU A 27 -0.77 -15.57 -0.30
C LEU A 27 -0.60 -16.32 -1.63
N ILE A 28 -1.59 -17.13 -2.01
CA ILE A 28 -1.60 -17.90 -3.26
C ILE A 28 -2.75 -17.40 -4.14
N VAL A 29 -2.52 -17.34 -5.44
CA VAL A 29 -3.59 -17.20 -6.45
C VAL A 29 -3.89 -18.56 -7.05
N THR A 30 -5.16 -18.99 -7.07
CA THR A 30 -5.51 -20.36 -7.49
C THR A 30 -5.34 -20.60 -8.99
N GLN A 31 -5.49 -19.54 -9.80
CA GLN A 31 -5.37 -19.58 -11.26
C GLN A 31 -4.52 -18.39 -11.72
N PRO A 32 -3.19 -18.54 -11.80
CA PRO A 32 -2.31 -17.42 -12.16
C PRO A 32 -2.49 -16.97 -13.61
N VAL A 33 -3.00 -17.82 -14.52
CA VAL A 33 -3.32 -17.45 -15.90
C VAL A 33 -4.78 -17.79 -16.18
N THR A 34 -5.54 -16.83 -16.69
CA THR A 34 -6.95 -17.03 -17.06
C THR A 34 -7.28 -16.31 -18.36
N ARG A 35 -8.13 -16.90 -19.20
CA ARG A 35 -8.71 -16.21 -20.36
C ARG A 35 -9.89 -15.35 -19.90
N VAL A 36 -9.92 -14.10 -20.34
CA VAL A 36 -11.03 -13.16 -20.11
C VAL A 36 -11.63 -12.82 -21.48
N ASP A 37 -12.90 -13.15 -21.68
CA ASP A 37 -13.59 -12.81 -22.93
C ASP A 37 -13.95 -11.32 -23.01
N ALA A 38 -14.16 -10.83 -24.23
CA ALA A 38 -14.46 -9.42 -24.49
C ALA A 38 -15.68 -8.94 -23.69
N GLY A 39 -15.54 -7.77 -23.04
CA GLY A 39 -16.57 -7.19 -22.18
C GLY A 39 -16.94 -8.01 -20.92
N LYS A 40 -16.26 -9.13 -20.63
CA LYS A 40 -16.53 -9.96 -19.44
C LYS A 40 -15.63 -9.58 -18.28
N THR A 41 -16.08 -9.95 -17.08
CA THR A 41 -15.33 -9.79 -15.83
C THR A 41 -14.84 -11.16 -15.36
N GLN A 42 -13.58 -11.23 -14.95
CA GLN A 42 -13.00 -12.43 -14.36
C GLN A 42 -12.87 -12.27 -12.84
N ARG A 43 -13.38 -13.25 -12.08
CA ARG A 43 -13.14 -13.33 -10.65
C ARG A 43 -11.82 -14.05 -10.39
N VAL A 44 -10.96 -13.46 -9.58
CA VAL A 44 -9.68 -14.06 -9.17
C VAL A 44 -9.78 -14.44 -7.69
N ARG A 45 -9.37 -15.68 -7.36
CA ARG A 45 -9.41 -16.18 -5.99
C ARG A 45 -8.00 -16.20 -5.40
N PHE A 46 -7.89 -15.59 -4.23
CA PHE A 46 -6.70 -15.63 -3.39
C PHE A 46 -6.95 -16.52 -2.18
N VAL A 47 -5.93 -17.26 -1.76
CA VAL A 47 -5.96 -18.17 -0.63
C VAL A 47 -4.77 -17.86 0.25
N LEU A 48 -5.03 -17.58 1.53
CA LEU A 48 -3.98 -17.43 2.53
C LEU A 48 -3.30 -18.79 2.74
N LYS A 49 -1.97 -18.83 2.73
CA LYS A 49 -1.25 -20.06 3.11
C LYS A 49 -1.51 -20.33 4.59
N ASN A 50 -1.73 -21.60 4.94
CA ASN A 50 -1.88 -21.99 6.33
C ASN A 50 -0.65 -21.54 7.14
N SER A 51 -0.94 -20.96 8.30
CA SER A 51 0.02 -20.65 9.35
C SER A 51 -0.29 -21.56 10.54
N ALA A 52 0.74 -21.94 11.31
CA ALA A 52 0.53 -22.71 12.54
C ALA A 52 -0.26 -21.90 13.57
N GLU A 53 0.01 -20.60 13.67
CA GLU A 53 -0.64 -19.67 14.58
C GLU A 53 -1.54 -18.67 13.82
N PRO A 54 -2.68 -18.25 14.39
CA PRO A 54 -3.48 -17.16 13.86
C PRO A 54 -2.67 -15.87 13.72
N LEU A 55 -2.91 -15.12 12.64
CA LEU A 55 -2.32 -13.80 12.46
C LEU A 55 -2.82 -12.84 13.55
N LYS A 56 -1.94 -11.96 14.02
CA LYS A 56 -2.24 -10.97 15.07
C LYS A 56 -2.21 -9.53 14.57
N VAL A 57 -1.56 -9.30 13.44
CA VAL A 57 -1.38 -7.98 12.83
C VAL A 57 -1.75 -8.04 11.36
N GLU A 58 -2.05 -6.89 10.77
CA GLU A 58 -2.25 -6.76 9.33
C GLU A 58 -0.94 -6.97 8.56
N HIS A 59 -1.05 -7.52 7.37
CA HIS A 59 0.06 -7.71 6.45
C HIS A 59 -0.25 -7.09 5.10
N LEU A 60 0.78 -6.63 4.39
CA LEU A 60 0.66 -5.96 3.11
C LEU A 60 1.36 -6.79 2.02
N LYS A 61 0.61 -7.11 0.97
CA LYS A 61 1.14 -7.75 -0.24
C LYS A 61 0.82 -6.89 -1.46
N ARG A 62 1.47 -7.20 -2.57
CA ARG A 62 1.15 -6.64 -3.88
C ARG A 62 0.61 -7.74 -4.78
N VAL A 63 -0.43 -7.42 -5.54
CA VAL A 63 -0.90 -8.26 -6.65
C VAL A 63 -0.75 -7.49 -7.95
N ILE A 64 -0.16 -8.15 -8.93
CA ILE A 64 0.07 -7.59 -10.26
C ILE A 64 -0.80 -8.37 -11.24
N PHE A 65 -1.68 -7.64 -11.93
CA PHE A 65 -2.52 -8.12 -13.02
C PHE A 65 -1.92 -7.63 -14.33
N THR A 66 -1.56 -8.53 -15.23
CA THR A 66 -0.91 -8.18 -16.50
C THR A 66 -1.59 -8.91 -17.65
N THR A 67 -1.89 -8.20 -18.73
CA THR A 67 -2.40 -8.81 -19.96
C THR A 67 -1.27 -9.50 -20.72
N ILE A 68 -1.45 -10.75 -21.15
CA ILE A 68 -0.49 -11.45 -22.03
C ILE A 68 -0.92 -11.31 -23.49
N PRO A 69 -0.31 -10.44 -24.30
CA PRO A 69 -0.72 -10.25 -25.69
C PRO A 69 -0.55 -11.54 -26.50
N GLN A 70 -1.52 -11.86 -27.36
CA GLN A 70 -1.34 -12.97 -28.30
C GLN A 70 -0.22 -12.66 -29.30
N ARG A 71 0.49 -13.66 -29.83
CA ARG A 71 1.49 -13.43 -30.89
C ARG A 71 0.79 -13.16 -32.22
N ASP A 72 1.13 -12.06 -32.90
CA ASP A 72 0.64 -11.73 -34.25
C ASP A 72 1.71 -10.89 -34.96
N LYS A 73 1.92 -11.10 -36.27
CA LYS A 73 2.98 -10.41 -37.04
C LYS A 73 2.53 -8.99 -37.41
N ASN A 74 3.46 -8.03 -37.36
CA ASN A 74 3.30 -6.64 -37.82
C ASN A 74 2.21 -5.79 -37.13
N LYS A 75 1.96 -5.99 -35.83
CA LYS A 75 1.07 -5.11 -35.04
C LYS A 75 1.71 -4.66 -33.73
N VAL A 76 1.55 -3.37 -33.40
CA VAL A 76 1.84 -2.83 -32.05
C VAL A 76 0.80 -3.37 -31.07
N LYS A 77 1.24 -3.93 -29.94
CA LYS A 77 0.36 -4.40 -28.87
C LYS A 77 0.65 -3.66 -27.58
N VAL A 78 -0.39 -3.18 -26.92
CA VAL A 78 -0.31 -2.54 -25.61
C VAL A 78 -0.46 -3.61 -24.53
N VAL A 79 0.49 -3.63 -23.58
CA VAL A 79 0.39 -4.45 -22.38
C VAL A 79 -0.17 -3.58 -21.27
N PHE A 80 -1.32 -3.97 -20.72
CA PHE A 80 -1.87 -3.33 -19.54
C PHE A 80 -1.38 -4.08 -18.29
N SER A 81 -0.87 -3.34 -17.32
CA SER A 81 -0.48 -3.87 -16.02
C SER A 81 -1.04 -3.02 -14.90
N GLN A 82 -1.66 -3.67 -13.92
CA GLN A 82 -2.16 -3.04 -12.72
C GLN A 82 -1.49 -3.67 -11.51
N ASN A 83 -0.89 -2.84 -10.67
CA ASN A 83 -0.23 -3.25 -9.43
C ASN A 83 -1.08 -2.74 -8.25
N LEU A 84 -1.75 -3.64 -7.55
CA LEU A 84 -2.67 -3.32 -6.45
C LEU A 84 -2.14 -3.81 -5.10
N PRO A 85 -2.40 -3.06 -4.01
CA PRO A 85 -2.14 -3.54 -2.66
C PRO A 85 -3.20 -4.54 -2.20
N VAL A 86 -2.79 -5.49 -1.36
CA VAL A 86 -3.67 -6.43 -0.65
C VAL A 86 -3.33 -6.35 0.83
N ILE A 87 -4.32 -5.97 1.65
CA ILE A 87 -4.20 -6.00 3.11
C ILE A 87 -4.80 -7.31 3.60
N ILE A 88 -4.01 -8.13 4.28
CA ILE A 88 -4.45 -9.35 4.96
C ILE A 88 -4.81 -8.93 6.39
N HIS A 89 -6.10 -9.00 6.71
CA HIS A 89 -6.63 -8.55 7.99
C HIS A 89 -6.98 -9.77 8.86
N PRO A 90 -6.41 -9.90 10.08
CA PRO A 90 -6.77 -10.96 11.01
C PRO A 90 -8.24 -10.94 11.41
N SER A 91 -8.88 -12.10 11.57
CA SER A 91 -10.30 -12.18 11.92
C SER A 91 -10.62 -11.67 13.34
N GLY A 92 -9.64 -11.67 14.25
CA GLY A 92 -9.80 -11.21 15.63
C GLY A 92 -9.34 -9.77 15.86
N LEU A 93 -8.96 -9.05 14.79
CA LEU A 93 -8.58 -7.65 14.88
C LEU A 93 -9.80 -6.79 14.52
N ASP A 94 -10.12 -5.79 15.35
CA ASP A 94 -11.22 -4.89 15.06
C ASP A 94 -10.96 -4.08 13.79
N VAL A 95 -12.02 -3.69 13.10
CA VAL A 95 -11.88 -2.82 11.92
C VAL A 95 -11.61 -1.39 12.39
N ASN A 96 -10.40 -0.88 12.12
CA ASN A 96 -10.07 0.53 12.25
C ASN A 96 -10.03 1.20 10.87
N MET A 97 -10.85 2.23 10.67
CA MET A 97 -10.94 2.97 9.41
C MET A 97 -9.93 4.13 9.31
N GLU A 98 -9.34 4.53 10.44
CA GLU A 98 -8.42 5.67 10.54
C GLU A 98 -7.16 5.32 11.37
N PRO A 99 -6.48 4.20 11.10
CA PRO A 99 -5.35 3.73 11.94
C PRO A 99 -4.16 4.69 11.96
N TRP A 100 -4.07 5.63 11.01
CA TRP A 100 -3.03 6.66 10.99
C TRP A 100 -3.10 7.64 12.16
N LYS A 101 -4.25 7.74 12.85
CA LYS A 101 -4.39 8.62 14.02
C LYS A 101 -3.50 8.22 15.19
N ASP A 102 -3.09 6.94 15.23
CA ASP A 102 -2.28 6.37 16.30
C ASP A 102 -0.76 6.40 16.00
N LEU A 103 -0.36 6.96 14.85
CA LEU A 103 1.05 7.15 14.52
C LEU A 103 1.72 8.10 15.52
N GLN A 104 2.90 7.71 16.00
CA GLN A 104 3.69 8.52 16.91
C GLN A 104 4.84 9.16 16.15
N TRP A 105 4.83 10.49 16.08
CA TRP A 105 5.86 11.27 15.41
C TRP A 105 6.85 11.83 16.42
N HIS A 106 8.12 11.80 16.08
CA HIS A 106 9.21 12.22 16.96
C HIS A 106 10.22 13.08 16.22
N MET A 107 10.74 14.11 16.90
CA MET A 107 11.83 14.94 16.41
C MET A 107 13.02 14.86 17.35
N ARG A 108 14.13 14.29 16.91
CA ARG A 108 15.37 14.18 17.70
C ARG A 108 16.57 14.59 16.88
N GLY A 109 17.28 15.62 17.32
CA GLY A 109 18.49 16.11 16.63
C GLY A 109 18.26 16.50 15.16
N GLY A 110 17.10 17.10 14.86
CA GLY A 110 16.71 17.49 13.49
C GLY A 110 16.27 16.33 12.59
N LYS A 111 16.13 15.11 13.13
CA LYS A 111 15.61 13.94 12.41
C LYS A 111 14.16 13.68 12.83
N LEU A 112 13.28 13.62 11.84
CA LEU A 112 11.89 13.22 12.00
C LEU A 112 11.78 11.70 11.87
N SER A 113 11.11 11.05 12.81
CA SER A 113 10.74 9.64 12.72
C SER A 113 9.26 9.44 13.03
N VAL A 114 8.70 8.37 12.49
CA VAL A 114 7.32 7.95 12.73
C VAL A 114 7.30 6.49 13.16
N GLU A 115 6.52 6.19 14.19
CA GLU A 115 6.38 4.85 14.76
C GLU A 115 4.90 4.41 14.68
N ASN A 116 4.69 3.18 14.20
CA ASN A 116 3.40 2.52 14.21
C ASN A 116 3.39 1.43 15.29
N LYS A 117 2.87 1.73 16.48
CA LYS A 117 2.71 0.74 17.56
C LYS A 117 1.48 -0.15 17.41
N THR A 118 0.66 0.09 16.39
CA THR A 118 -0.62 -0.59 16.21
C THR A 118 -0.46 -1.88 15.42
N PRO A 119 -1.44 -2.80 15.49
CA PRO A 119 -1.49 -3.99 14.65
C PRO A 119 -1.93 -3.71 13.19
N TYR A 120 -2.09 -2.45 12.76
CA TYR A 120 -2.62 -2.09 11.44
C TYR A 120 -1.53 -1.70 10.45
N VAL A 121 -1.73 -1.99 9.17
CA VAL A 121 -0.92 -1.45 8.09
C VAL A 121 -1.43 -0.04 7.79
N ILE A 122 -0.54 0.95 7.91
CA ILE A 122 -0.91 2.34 7.66
C ILE A 122 -0.35 2.75 6.30
N ARG A 123 -1.22 3.19 5.39
CA ARG A 123 -0.84 3.64 4.04
C ARG A 123 -1.00 5.15 3.94
N LEU A 124 -0.01 5.82 3.36
CA LEU A 124 0.05 7.27 3.26
C LEU A 124 0.97 7.71 2.12
N GLU A 125 0.80 8.94 1.66
CA GLU A 125 1.77 9.56 0.75
C GLU A 125 3.15 9.64 1.42
N GLN A 126 4.21 9.49 0.62
CA GLN A 126 5.57 9.54 1.14
C GLN A 126 5.94 10.94 1.65
N LYS A 127 5.38 11.98 1.05
CA LYS A 127 5.65 13.36 1.42
C LYS A 127 4.74 13.80 2.56
N VAL A 128 5.34 14.29 3.64
CA VAL A 128 4.64 14.92 4.77
C VAL A 128 5.06 16.38 4.90
N LYS A 129 4.23 17.18 5.56
CA LYS A 129 4.46 18.62 5.74
C LYS A 129 4.56 18.95 7.22
N LEU A 130 5.65 19.60 7.62
CA LEU A 130 5.85 20.09 8.97
C LEU A 130 5.17 21.45 9.14
N LEU A 131 4.66 21.70 10.34
CA LEU A 131 3.96 22.93 10.69
C LEU A 131 4.55 23.54 11.98
N PRO A 132 4.71 24.88 12.04
CA PRO A 132 4.19 25.85 11.08
C PRO A 132 5.11 26.17 9.89
N SER A 133 6.34 25.64 9.83
CA SER A 133 7.33 26.05 8.82
C SER A 133 6.90 25.80 7.38
N GLY A 134 6.03 24.81 7.16
CA GLY A 134 5.64 24.35 5.83
C GLY A 134 6.73 23.52 5.14
N ALA A 135 7.82 23.20 5.85
CA ALA A 135 8.88 22.33 5.34
C ALA A 135 8.33 20.92 5.04
N HIS A 136 9.05 20.18 4.21
CA HIS A 136 8.67 18.83 3.83
C HIS A 136 9.72 17.81 4.24
N ALA A 137 9.24 16.62 4.56
CA ALA A 137 10.06 15.44 4.72
C ALA A 137 9.45 14.28 3.93
N ASP A 138 10.31 13.40 3.43
CA ASP A 138 9.96 12.24 2.62
C ASP A 138 10.18 10.96 3.41
N LEU A 139 9.13 10.14 3.50
CA LEU A 139 9.18 8.78 3.98
C LEU A 139 9.76 7.88 2.87
N PRO A 140 10.60 6.89 3.20
CA PRO A 140 11.20 5.98 2.23
C PRO A 140 10.18 5.12 1.47
N LYS A 141 8.95 4.99 1.96
CA LYS A 141 7.89 4.18 1.36
C LYS A 141 6.49 4.67 1.76
N ALA A 142 5.49 4.31 0.96
CA ALA A 142 4.10 4.76 1.07
C ALA A 142 3.24 3.93 2.06
N TYR A 143 3.87 3.27 3.02
CA TYR A 143 3.22 2.49 4.06
C TYR A 143 4.12 2.36 5.30
N ILE A 144 3.53 2.05 6.44
CA ILE A 144 4.21 1.76 7.70
C ILE A 144 3.59 0.46 8.22
N LEU A 145 4.42 -0.57 8.42
CA LEU A 145 3.97 -1.87 8.89
C LEU A 145 3.70 -1.84 10.41
N PRO A 146 2.93 -2.81 10.94
CA PRO A 146 2.77 -2.97 12.39
C PRO A 146 4.11 -3.09 13.12
N GLY A 147 4.29 -2.31 14.19
CA GLY A 147 5.52 -2.28 14.99
C GLY A 147 6.70 -1.53 14.33
N GLU A 148 6.52 -1.00 13.12
CA GLU A 148 7.62 -0.37 12.38
C GLU A 148 7.90 1.06 12.86
N THR A 149 9.19 1.40 12.91
CA THR A 149 9.65 2.80 13.01
C THR A 149 10.39 3.19 11.74
N ILE A 150 9.99 4.29 11.13
CA ILE A 150 10.58 4.84 9.92
C ILE A 150 11.19 6.21 10.21
N SER A 151 12.40 6.45 9.70
CA SER A 151 12.98 7.79 9.67
C SER A 151 12.65 8.48 8.35
N ALA A 152 12.19 9.73 8.42
CA ALA A 152 11.94 10.56 7.26
C ALA A 152 13.22 11.31 6.86
N HIS A 153 13.38 11.55 5.56
CA HIS A 153 14.47 12.33 5.01
C HIS A 153 13.98 13.74 4.69
N ALA A 154 14.71 14.76 5.12
CA ALA A 154 14.45 16.15 4.75
C ALA A 154 15.64 16.71 3.98
N SER A 155 15.38 17.48 2.92
CA SER A 155 16.42 18.17 2.15
C SER A 155 16.95 19.43 2.85
N THR A 156 16.21 19.92 3.85
CA THR A 156 16.55 21.10 4.64
C THR A 156 16.57 20.73 6.12
N THR A 157 17.35 21.46 6.91
CA THR A 157 17.32 21.36 8.37
C THR A 157 15.91 21.63 8.88
N LEU A 158 15.34 20.70 9.63
CA LEU A 158 14.01 20.81 10.21
C LEU A 158 14.04 21.74 11.43
N SER A 159 13.02 22.59 11.57
CA SER A 159 12.94 23.56 12.67
C SER A 159 12.50 22.89 13.96
N ALA A 160 13.13 23.23 15.09
CA ALA A 160 12.66 22.81 16.41
C ALA A 160 11.31 23.46 16.81
N LEU A 161 10.89 24.49 16.08
CA LEU A 161 9.58 25.14 16.22
C LEU A 161 8.46 24.34 15.57
N ASP A 162 8.77 23.37 14.70
CA ASP A 162 7.75 22.52 14.13
C ASP A 162 7.21 21.57 15.20
N LYS A 163 5.93 21.72 15.52
CA LYS A 163 5.22 20.93 16.55
C LYS A 163 4.22 19.96 15.97
N ASN A 164 3.90 20.09 14.68
CA ASN A 164 2.91 19.27 14.04
C ASN A 164 3.39 18.77 12.68
N ILE A 165 2.77 17.67 12.27
CA ILE A 165 2.93 17.08 10.95
C ILE A 165 1.56 16.95 10.30
N GLU A 166 1.42 17.48 9.08
CA GLU A 166 0.31 17.18 8.20
C GLU A 166 0.70 16.00 7.30
N MET A 167 -0.07 14.92 7.38
CA MET A 167 0.08 13.71 6.58
C MET A 167 -1.12 13.49 5.67
N TYR A 168 -0.95 12.68 4.63
CA TYR A 168 -1.99 12.39 3.62
C TYR A 168 -2.25 10.87 3.54
N PRO A 169 -3.11 10.32 4.42
CA PRO A 169 -3.37 8.89 4.47
C PRO A 169 -4.18 8.38 3.28
N ALA A 170 -4.08 7.07 3.04
CA ALA A 170 -4.97 6.33 2.18
C ALA A 170 -5.88 5.42 3.02
N THR A 171 -7.16 5.40 2.67
CA THR A 171 -8.14 4.45 3.24
C THR A 171 -7.75 3.00 2.93
N ARG A 172 -8.33 2.04 3.66
CA ARG A 172 -8.15 0.60 3.41
C ARG A 172 -8.46 0.19 1.96
N TYR A 173 -9.36 0.91 1.29
CA TYR A 173 -9.77 0.67 -0.10
C TYR A 173 -8.86 1.35 -1.13
N GLY A 174 -7.84 2.08 -0.69
CA GLY A 174 -6.87 2.75 -1.56
C GLY A 174 -7.30 4.13 -2.07
N TYR A 175 -8.36 4.72 -1.52
CA TYR A 175 -8.72 6.13 -1.78
C TYR A 175 -7.94 7.08 -0.87
N LYS A 176 -7.58 8.27 -1.36
CA LYS A 176 -6.99 9.34 -0.56
C LYS A 176 -8.00 9.78 0.52
N ALA A 177 -7.58 9.74 1.77
CA ALA A 177 -8.34 10.29 2.89
C ALA A 177 -8.14 11.81 2.96
N LYS A 178 -8.89 12.48 3.85
CA LYS A 178 -8.56 13.86 4.22
C LYS A 178 -7.17 13.89 4.85
N SER A 179 -6.44 15.01 4.70
CA SER A 179 -5.20 15.18 5.44
C SER A 179 -5.46 15.13 6.94
N PHE A 180 -4.47 14.69 7.69
CA PHE A 180 -4.54 14.56 9.13
C PHE A 180 -3.34 15.27 9.76
N VAL A 181 -3.60 16.07 10.79
CA VAL A 181 -2.56 16.77 11.54
C VAL A 181 -2.31 16.03 12.85
N ALA A 182 -1.07 15.63 13.08
CA ALA A 182 -0.63 15.00 14.33
C ALA A 182 0.42 15.87 15.03
N GLU A 183 0.56 15.70 16.34
CA GLU A 183 1.61 16.33 17.12
C GLU A 183 2.93 15.56 17.01
N ILE A 184 4.02 16.29 17.03
CA ILE A 184 5.38 15.78 17.11
C ILE A 184 5.78 15.76 18.59
N LYS A 185 6.15 14.58 19.10
CA LYS A 185 6.55 14.33 20.49
C LYS A 185 8.06 14.39 20.68
#